data_AF-A0A8X6VA45-F1
#
_entry.id   AF-A0A8X6VA45-F1
#
_cell.length_a   1.000
_cell.length_b   1.000
_cell.length_c   1.000
_cell.angle_alpha   90.00
_cell.angle_beta   90.00
_cell.angle_gamma   90.00
#
_symmetry.space_group_name_H-M   'P 1'
#
loop_
_entity.id
_entity.type
_entity.pdbx_description
1 polymer ?
#
loop_
_entity_poly.entity_id
_entity_poly.type
_entity_poly.pdbx_seq_one_letter_code
_entity_poly.pdbx_strand_id
1 'polypeptide(L)'
;MPLRRNRRQYEQLTDFDRGRIIGLREAGWSNRRIGRHLGRSDMVVARCWQQWITEGRVYRRGGSGRPRNTNDREDRAIRRVATSAPTTSLASIQRHLPPFQTSSAIKRNHKETTDRSWLEEPTSAKTLTTDPTS
;
A
#
# COMPACT_ATOMS: atom_id res chain seq x y z
N MET A 1 -28.17 -9.80 29.60
CA MET A 1 -26.76 -10.04 30.02
C MET A 1 -25.83 -9.43 28.99
N PRO A 2 -24.92 -8.51 29.34
CA PRO A 2 -24.00 -7.93 28.36
C PRO A 2 -22.87 -8.92 28.07
N LEU A 3 -22.70 -9.30 26.81
CA LEU A 3 -21.55 -10.09 26.35
C LEU A 3 -20.30 -9.22 26.51
N ARG A 4 -19.52 -9.48 27.58
CA ARG A 4 -18.18 -8.92 27.73
C ARG A 4 -17.36 -9.37 26.52
N ARG A 5 -17.18 -8.46 25.56
CA ARG A 5 -16.31 -8.63 24.40
C ARG A 5 -14.89 -8.74 24.95
N ASN A 6 -14.42 -9.97 25.15
CA ASN A 6 -13.05 -10.26 25.54
C ASN A 6 -12.15 -9.72 24.43
N ARG A 7 -11.68 -8.49 24.60
CA ARG A 7 -10.63 -7.91 23.77
C ARG A 7 -9.37 -8.71 24.12
N ARG A 8 -9.20 -9.86 23.46
CA ARG A 8 -7.94 -10.59 23.45
C ARG A 8 -6.89 -9.56 23.08
N GLN A 9 -6.01 -9.25 24.02
CA GLN A 9 -4.87 -8.39 23.77
C GLN A 9 -4.02 -9.14 22.74
N TYR A 10 -4.13 -8.72 21.47
CA TYR A 10 -3.30 -9.25 20.39
C TYR A 10 -1.93 -8.62 20.53
N GLU A 11 -1.13 -9.16 21.43
CA GLU A 11 0.27 -8.79 21.52
C GLU A 11 0.96 -9.33 20.27
N GLN A 12 1.54 -8.42 19.49
CA GLN A 12 2.19 -8.81 18.24
C GLN A 12 3.43 -9.65 18.54
N LEU A 13 3.59 -10.71 17.76
CA LEU A 13 4.78 -11.55 17.83
C LEU A 13 5.97 -10.76 17.28
N THR A 14 6.96 -10.49 18.14
CA THR A 14 8.18 -9.78 17.74
C THR A 14 9.04 -10.66 16.83
N ASP A 15 9.92 -10.06 16.04
CA ASP A 15 10.84 -10.82 15.18
C ASP A 15 11.80 -11.69 15.99
N PHE A 16 12.16 -11.23 17.19
CA PHE A 16 12.97 -12.03 18.12
C PHE A 16 12.22 -13.27 18.63
N ASP A 17 10.93 -13.14 18.96
CA ASP A 17 10.11 -14.28 19.35
C ASP A 17 9.91 -15.26 18.20
N ARG A 18 9.77 -14.77 16.95
CA ARG A 18 9.73 -15.60 15.74
C ARG A 18 11.01 -16.42 15.59
N GLY A 19 12.17 -15.78 15.73
CA GLY A 19 13.48 -16.46 15.68
C GLY A 19 13.61 -17.55 16.74
N ARG A 20 13.19 -17.26 17.99
CA ARG A 20 13.18 -18.26 19.07
C ARG A 20 12.23 -19.43 18.80
N ILE A 21 11.05 -19.18 18.25
CA ILE A 21 10.11 -20.23 17.85
C ILE A 21 10.72 -21.14 16.79
N ILE A 22 11.34 -20.57 15.76
CA ILE A 22 11.97 -21.33 14.67
C ILE A 22 13.12 -22.19 15.22
N GLY A 23 14.06 -21.59 15.96
CA GLY A 23 15.20 -22.33 16.51
C GLY A 23 14.81 -23.47 17.45
N LEU A 24 13.80 -23.26 18.31
CA LEU A 24 13.29 -24.32 19.18
C LEU A 24 12.55 -25.42 18.40
N ARG A 25 11.83 -25.07 17.32
CA ARG A 25 11.20 -26.09 16.47
C ARG A 25 12.23 -26.93 15.71
N GLU A 26 13.30 -26.30 15.23
CA GLU A 26 14.42 -27.03 14.60
C GLU A 26 15.13 -27.95 15.60
N ALA A 27 15.24 -27.54 16.87
CA ALA A 27 15.74 -28.38 17.96
C ALA A 27 14.76 -29.50 18.39
N GLY A 28 13.65 -29.72 17.67
CA GLY A 28 12.70 -30.81 17.91
C GLY A 28 11.69 -30.57 19.03
N TRP A 29 11.54 -29.34 19.52
CA TRP A 29 10.55 -29.07 20.58
C TRP A 29 9.12 -29.10 20.04
N SER A 30 8.19 -29.59 20.88
CA SER A 30 6.75 -29.56 20.56
C SER A 30 6.19 -28.15 20.72
N ASN A 31 5.19 -27.79 19.91
CA ASN A 31 4.60 -26.45 19.93
C ASN A 31 4.09 -26.04 21.32
N ARG A 32 3.44 -26.96 22.04
CA ARG A 32 2.97 -26.74 23.41
C ARG A 32 4.11 -26.47 24.41
N ARG A 33 5.28 -27.07 24.21
CA ARG A 33 6.47 -26.82 25.06
C ARG A 33 7.05 -25.43 24.76
N ILE A 34 7.14 -25.08 23.48
CA ILE A 34 7.61 -23.76 23.03
C ILE A 34 6.66 -22.65 23.51
N GLY A 35 5.36 -22.84 23.34
CA GLY A 35 4.35 -21.88 23.79
C GLY A 35 4.43 -21.61 25.29
N ARG A 36 4.53 -22.67 26.11
CA ARG A 36 4.73 -22.52 27.56
C ARG A 36 6.03 -21.79 27.91
N HIS A 37 7.12 -22.08 27.20
CA HIS A 37 8.41 -21.45 27.42
C HIS A 37 8.42 -19.94 27.06
N LEU A 38 7.69 -19.56 26.02
CA LEU A 38 7.63 -18.19 25.51
C LEU A 38 6.39 -17.39 25.97
N GLY A 39 5.52 -17.97 26.81
CA GLY A 39 4.25 -17.35 27.19
C GLY A 39 3.29 -17.13 26.02
N ARG A 40 3.39 -17.94 24.96
CA ARG A 40 2.56 -17.86 23.75
C ARG A 40 1.64 -19.09 23.63
N SER A 41 0.54 -18.92 22.89
CA SER A 41 -0.34 -20.06 22.61
C SER A 41 0.29 -21.00 21.58
N ASP A 42 -0.05 -22.29 21.66
CA ASP A 42 0.37 -23.32 20.69
C ASP A 42 0.04 -22.88 19.24
N MET A 43 -1.15 -22.29 19.04
CA MET A 43 -1.58 -21.78 17.73
C MET A 43 -0.66 -20.71 17.15
N VAL A 44 -0.11 -19.82 17.99
CA VAL A 44 0.86 -18.79 17.54
C VAL A 44 2.15 -19.46 17.08
N VAL A 45 2.62 -20.48 17.80
CA VAL A 45 3.81 -21.26 17.43
C VAL A 45 3.58 -22.00 16.12
N ALA A 46 2.46 -22.70 15.98
CA ALA A 46 2.09 -23.44 14.77
C ALA A 46 1.99 -22.52 13.55
N ARG A 47 1.32 -21.36 13.68
CA ARG A 47 1.19 -20.39 12.60
C ARG A 47 2.54 -19.79 12.21
N CYS A 48 3.38 -19.44 13.18
CA CYS A 48 4.72 -18.91 12.92
C CYS A 48 5.59 -19.93 12.17
N TRP A 49 5.57 -21.19 12.60
CA TRP A 49 6.30 -22.26 11.94
C TRP A 49 5.80 -22.50 10.51
N GLN A 50 4.48 -22.55 10.33
CA GLN A 50 3.90 -22.73 9.00
C GLN A 50 4.27 -21.57 8.06
N GLN A 51 4.20 -20.33 8.55
CA GLN A 51 4.60 -19.15 7.80
C GLN A 51 6.05 -19.25 7.35
N TRP A 52 6.95 -19.65 8.25
CA TRP A 52 8.37 -19.83 7.97
C TRP A 52 8.64 -20.89 6.89
N ILE A 53 7.93 -22.02 6.93
CA ILE A 53 8.05 -23.07 5.92
C ILE A 53 7.48 -22.64 4.57
N THR A 54 6.36 -21.90 4.57
CA THR A 54 5.68 -21.46 3.35
C THR A 54 6.40 -20.31 2.65
N GLU A 55 6.96 -19.35 3.39
CA GLU A 55 7.65 -18.18 2.79
C GLU A 55 9.14 -18.44 2.52
N GLY A 56 9.66 -19.56 3.01
CA GLY A 56 11.06 -19.94 2.87
C GLY A 56 11.95 -19.25 3.91
N ARG A 57 13.10 -19.86 4.19
CA ARG A 57 14.06 -19.41 5.22
C ARG A 57 14.62 -17.99 5.02
N VAL A 58 14.42 -17.35 3.86
CA VAL A 58 15.16 -16.13 3.44
C VAL A 58 14.30 -15.09 2.70
N TYR A 59 13.01 -15.31 2.42
CA TYR A 59 12.30 -14.38 1.53
C TYR A 59 11.62 -13.22 2.25
N ARG A 60 12.16 -12.01 2.07
CA ARG A 60 11.45 -10.76 2.33
C ARG A 60 10.48 -10.54 1.17
N ARG A 61 9.16 -10.61 1.41
CA ARG A 61 8.19 -10.24 0.37
C ARG A 61 8.52 -8.84 -0.16
N GLY A 62 8.73 -8.72 -1.47
CA GLY A 62 8.63 -7.43 -2.16
C GLY A 62 7.28 -6.80 -1.80
N GLY A 63 7.30 -5.48 -1.55
CA GLY A 63 6.25 -4.73 -0.85
C GLY A 63 4.85 -5.31 -0.97
N SER A 64 4.25 -5.68 0.16
CA SER A 64 2.89 -6.22 0.27
C SER A 64 1.83 -5.12 0.10
N GLY A 65 1.95 -4.34 -0.98
CA GLY A 65 0.98 -3.34 -1.39
C GLY A 65 -0.06 -3.93 -2.32
N ARG A 66 -1.25 -3.31 -2.37
CA ARG A 66 -2.22 -3.61 -3.42
C ARG A 66 -1.56 -3.37 -4.78
N PRO A 67 -1.56 -4.34 -5.71
CA PRO A 67 -1.04 -4.14 -7.05
C PRO A 67 -1.64 -2.88 -7.68
N ARG A 68 -0.81 -2.08 -8.37
CA ARG A 68 -1.31 -0.91 -9.09
C ARG A 68 -2.31 -1.39 -10.13
N ASN A 69 -3.50 -0.83 -10.04
CA ASN A 69 -4.61 -1.14 -10.92
C ASN A 69 -4.61 -0.26 -12.18
N THR A 70 -3.63 0.63 -12.30
CA THR A 70 -3.38 1.49 -13.46
C THR A 70 -1.95 1.27 -13.94
N ASN A 71 -1.74 1.34 -15.25
CA ASN A 71 -0.39 1.44 -15.81
C ASN A 71 0.00 2.91 -16.05
N ASP A 72 1.29 3.17 -16.32
CA ASP A 72 1.80 4.53 -16.49
C ASP A 72 1.17 5.29 -17.67
N ARG A 73 0.69 4.58 -18.70
CA ARG A 73 0.03 5.18 -19.86
C ARG A 73 -1.37 5.67 -19.50
N GLU A 74 -2.10 4.89 -18.72
CA GLU A 74 -3.42 5.23 -18.17
C GLU A 74 -3.31 6.39 -17.18
N ASP A 75 -2.31 6.37 -16.29
CA ASP A 75 -2.07 7.47 -15.35
C ASP A 75 -1.81 8.79 -16.10
N ARG A 76 -1.02 8.76 -17.18
CA ARG A 76 -0.81 9.93 -18.05
C ARG A 76 -2.09 10.40 -18.75
N ALA A 77 -2.92 9.48 -19.24
CA ALA A 77 -4.19 9.83 -19.86
C ALA A 77 -5.16 10.47 -18.84
N ILE A 78 -5.26 9.91 -17.64
CA ILE A 78 -6.09 10.43 -16.55
C ILE A 78 -5.62 11.84 -16.15
N ARG A 79 -4.31 12.04 -16.00
CA ARG A 79 -3.75 13.37 -15.67
C ARG A 79 -4.07 14.40 -16.75
N ARG A 80 -3.91 14.06 -18.03
CA ARG A 80 -4.25 14.97 -19.14
C ARG A 80 -5.72 15.40 -19.10
N VAL A 81 -6.64 14.45 -18.94
CA VAL A 81 -8.08 14.76 -18.88
C VAL A 81 -8.44 15.59 -17.64
N ALA A 82 -7.84 15.28 -16.49
CA ALA A 82 -8.04 16.04 -15.27
C ALA A 82 -7.54 17.49 -15.39
N THR A 83 -6.42 17.72 -16.09
CA THR A 83 -5.87 19.06 -16.33
C THR A 83 -6.63 19.82 -17.42
N SER A 84 -7.02 19.17 -18.52
CA SER A 84 -7.66 19.85 -19.65
C SER A 84 -9.15 20.13 -19.44
N ALA A 85 -9.83 19.30 -18.66
CA ALA A 85 -11.27 19.37 -18.44
C ALA A 85 -11.60 18.98 -16.98
N PRO A 86 -11.30 19.84 -16.00
CA PRO A 86 -11.37 19.53 -14.57
C PRO A 86 -12.79 19.24 -14.05
N THR A 87 -13.82 19.63 -14.82
CA THR A 87 -15.24 19.35 -14.51
C THR A 87 -15.71 17.99 -15.05
N THR A 88 -14.85 17.24 -15.73
CA THR A 88 -15.21 15.94 -16.32
C THR A 88 -15.51 14.94 -15.21
N SER A 89 -16.72 14.37 -15.26
CA SER A 89 -17.12 13.33 -14.31
C SER A 89 -16.22 12.09 -14.41
N LEU A 90 -15.90 11.50 -13.26
CA LEU A 90 -15.13 10.26 -13.14
C LEU A 90 -15.70 9.11 -13.98
N ALA A 91 -17.04 9.04 -14.11
CA ALA A 91 -17.71 8.04 -14.94
C ALA A 91 -17.49 8.24 -16.44
N SER A 92 -17.20 9.48 -16.87
CA SER A 92 -16.80 9.77 -18.25
C SER A 92 -15.36 9.34 -18.49
N ILE A 93 -14.46 9.59 -17.55
CA ILE A 93 -13.05 9.16 -17.62
C ILE A 93 -12.95 7.63 -17.64
N GLN A 94 -13.76 6.96 -16.82
CA GLN A 94 -13.79 5.50 -16.71
C GLN A 94 -14.26 4.81 -18.01
N ARG A 95 -15.13 5.45 -18.81
CA ARG A 95 -15.59 4.91 -20.10
C ARG A 95 -14.49 4.81 -21.15
N HIS A 96 -13.40 5.57 -21.00
CA HIS A 96 -12.26 5.55 -21.92
C HIS A 96 -11.08 4.71 -21.39
N LEU A 97 -11.27 4.00 -20.28
CA LEU A 97 -10.28 3.13 -19.67
C LEU A 97 -10.75 1.67 -19.70
N PRO A 98 -9.84 0.69 -19.72
CA PRO A 98 -10.21 -0.73 -19.74
C PRO A 98 -10.97 -1.15 -18.45
N PRO A 99 -11.82 -2.19 -18.52
CA PRO A 99 -12.86 -2.50 -17.52
C PRO A 99 -12.34 -2.96 -16.15
N PHE A 100 -11.03 -3.09 -15.94
CA PHE A 100 -10.45 -3.47 -14.64
C PHE A 100 -10.28 -2.29 -13.67
N GLN A 101 -10.62 -1.06 -14.08
CA GLN A 101 -10.34 0.16 -13.32
C GLN A 101 -11.35 0.40 -12.19
N THR A 102 -10.89 0.45 -10.93
CA THR A 102 -11.74 0.85 -9.80
C THR A 102 -11.72 2.37 -9.62
N SER A 103 -12.87 2.96 -9.27
CA SER A 103 -13.01 4.41 -9.06
C SER A 103 -12.03 5.00 -8.03
N SER A 104 -11.47 4.15 -7.16
CA SER A 104 -10.42 4.51 -6.19
C SER A 104 -9.06 4.84 -6.79
N ALA A 105 -8.69 4.24 -7.93
CA ALA A 105 -7.43 4.51 -8.62
C ALA A 105 -7.45 5.87 -9.34
N ILE A 106 -8.56 6.16 -10.03
CA ILE A 106 -8.76 7.43 -10.73
C ILE A 106 -8.78 8.61 -9.76
N LYS A 107 -9.44 8.48 -8.59
CA LYS A 107 -9.47 9.50 -7.54
C LYS A 107 -8.10 9.84 -6.97
N ARG A 108 -7.23 8.83 -6.79
CA ARG A 108 -5.86 9.04 -6.27
C ARG A 108 -5.04 9.89 -7.24
N ASN A 109 -5.08 9.56 -8.52
CA ASN A 109 -4.36 10.29 -9.57
C ASN A 109 -4.89 11.72 -9.77
N HIS A 110 -6.21 11.91 -9.68
CA HIS A 110 -6.83 13.23 -9.74
C HIS A 110 -6.35 14.11 -8.57
N LYS A 111 -6.35 13.58 -7.34
CA LYS A 111 -5.86 14.31 -6.16
C LYS A 111 -4.36 14.63 -6.24
N GLU A 112 -3.52 13.68 -6.66
CA GLU A 112 -2.07 13.89 -6.85
C GLU A 112 -1.75 14.97 -7.91
N THR A 113 -2.69 15.27 -8.81
CA THR A 113 -2.55 16.34 -9.81
C THR A 113 -2.98 17.68 -9.22
N THR A 114 -4.05 17.71 -8.43
CA THR A 114 -4.52 18.91 -7.70
C THR A 114 -3.57 19.33 -6.58
N ASP A 115 -2.91 18.40 -5.88
CA ASP A 115 -1.90 18.73 -4.85
C ASP A 115 -0.63 19.35 -5.45
N ARG A 116 -0.29 19.02 -6.71
CA ARG A 116 0.88 19.59 -7.39
C ARG A 116 0.63 20.98 -7.97
N SER A 117 -0.62 21.39 -8.19
CA SER A 117 -0.92 22.73 -8.74
C SER A 117 -0.74 23.87 -7.72
N TRP A 118 -0.53 23.57 -6.44
CA TRP A 118 -0.26 24.57 -5.39
C TRP A 118 1.23 24.93 -5.23
N LEU A 119 2.14 24.19 -5.89
CA LEU A 119 3.59 24.43 -5.81
C LEU A 119 4.15 25.26 -6.97
N GLU A 120 3.30 25.74 -7.88
CA GLU A 120 3.68 26.65 -8.96
C GLU A 120 3.10 28.03 -8.64
N GLU A 121 3.87 28.89 -7.98
CA GLU A 121 3.54 30.31 -7.87
C GLU A 121 3.63 30.99 -9.24
N PRO A 122 2.75 31.97 -9.54
CA PRO A 122 2.77 32.69 -10.80
C PRO A 122 3.93 33.68 -10.79
N THR A 123 5.01 33.37 -11.50
CA THR A 123 6.02 34.38 -11.86
C THR A 123 5.38 35.34 -12.87
N SER A 124 4.83 36.43 -12.34
CA SER A 124 4.30 37.55 -13.12
C SER A 124 5.42 38.52 -13.49
N ALA A 125 5.42 38.89 -14.78
CA ALA A 125 5.70 40.23 -15.33
C ALA A 125 7.08 40.56 -15.97
N LYS A 126 6.94 41.01 -17.23
CA LYS A 126 7.73 42.02 -18.01
C LYS A 126 9.03 41.49 -18.63
N THR A 127 9.31 41.74 -19.93
CA THR A 127 9.21 43.03 -20.65
C THR A 127 8.83 42.86 -22.12
N LEU A 128 7.89 43.69 -22.61
CA LEU A 128 7.90 44.15 -24.00
C LEU A 128 9.21 44.91 -24.26
N THR A 129 9.89 44.62 -25.36
CA THR A 129 10.76 45.57 -26.06
C THR A 129 10.75 45.16 -27.52
N THR A 130 10.02 45.95 -28.29
CA THR A 130 10.11 46.12 -29.74
C THR A 130 11.55 46.40 -30.16
N ASP A 131 11.94 45.97 -31.36
CA ASP A 131 12.76 46.81 -32.24
C ASP A 131 12.80 46.29 -33.69
N PRO A 132 13.23 47.13 -34.67
CA PRO A 132 12.55 47.27 -35.96
C PRO A 132 13.39 46.84 -37.17
N THR A 133 12.73 46.86 -38.33
CA THR A 133 13.28 47.04 -39.70
C THR A 133 14.11 45.90 -40.29
N SER A 134 13.56 45.25 -41.33
CA SER A 134 13.94 45.58 -42.72
C SER A 134 12.93 45.04 -43.73
#